data_AF-A0A2S6RTL0-F1
#
_entry.id   AF-A0A2S6RTL0-F1
#
_cell.length_a   1.000
_cell.length_b   1.000
_cell.length_c   1.000
_cell.angle_alpha   90.00
_cell.angle_beta   90.00
_cell.angle_gamma   90.00
#
_symmetry.space_group_name_H-M   'P 1'
#
loop_
_entity.id
_entity.type
_entity.pdbx_description
1 polymer ?
#
loop_
_entity_poly.entity_id
_entity_poly.type
_entity_poly.pdbx_seq_one_letter_code
_entity_poly.pdbx_strand_id
1 'polypeptide(L)'
;MPEIVKRSSINNKYNKFISNEVDKVKDVKYELVGGRKNVIKQESNIFKTANRAQIGSSISVIPTLDGLPRIDRSLVDYKKYHKHVGHAGRTNFMAIQATRGCPYKCFYCDIYKTTVVHYRRSVEDIMDEVRMIADLGVKRIEFIDDIFNVNLKHCASFFETVIKEGLDLEFMFPTGLKGDLLTKELIDIMVQGGTKGMNLSLEHASPRLQKVMRKNLNVDKFKENTQYIASKYPFVVVGMNTMHGFPTETEEEAYETLNFIKSIKWVHFPYMFNVRVFPGTELEHFALEQGVSKKLIEESQDMSYEEGSPTIPFTRDFTKGIKTIFLRDYVLNKERLLAILPHQMRQFTKDELDQRYDAYFPSQINSLDDLLRVAKIKWSELEEKKCLDKTKIEIPNLETKIKKYFKPKKKEKDALNLMLLDLSTYYMKEGDNREYNVLEPPLGLMALLSFINEQKFAKQVNGKIFKSYIDFNSNDELVKIIKDFKPNIIGIRAMTFYRNFFHDAIAHLRKSGIKTPIVVGGPYPTASYTEVLKDKNIDVAVLSEGEMTLSEILKMSLKNNNQFPTKEELSKIPGIAFRK
;
A
#
# COMPACT_ATOMS: atom_id res chain seq x y z
N MET A 1 21.85 -13.55 17.69
CA MET A 1 21.60 -12.34 18.52
C MET A 1 22.85 -12.14 19.35
N PRO A 2 23.61 -11.04 19.24
CA PRO A 2 24.66 -10.75 20.22
C PRO A 2 24.07 -9.97 21.39
N GLU A 3 24.45 -10.39 22.59
CA GLU A 3 24.14 -9.80 23.89
C GLU A 3 24.62 -8.34 24.00
N ILE A 4 23.72 -7.37 23.81
CA ILE A 4 23.96 -6.00 24.28
C ILE A 4 22.64 -5.39 24.75
N VAL A 5 22.27 -5.65 26.01
CA VAL A 5 21.57 -4.66 26.86
C VAL A 5 21.94 -4.97 28.32
N LYS A 6 22.99 -4.33 28.84
CA LYS A 6 23.19 -4.23 30.29
C LYS A 6 22.08 -3.33 30.85
N ARG A 7 21.34 -3.87 31.81
CA ARG A 7 20.27 -3.25 32.60
C ARG A 7 20.80 -2.01 33.33
N SER A 8 20.23 -0.84 33.07
CA SER A 8 20.09 0.22 34.09
C SER A 8 19.00 1.22 33.68
N SER A 9 18.18 1.60 34.67
CA SER A 9 17.17 2.69 34.75
C SER A 9 15.95 2.75 33.81
N ILE A 10 15.85 2.00 32.71
CA ILE A 10 14.68 2.09 31.79
C ILE A 10 13.40 1.38 32.31
N ASN A 11 13.53 0.53 33.33
CA ASN A 11 12.43 -0.34 33.82
C ASN A 11 11.28 0.37 34.57
N ASN A 12 11.35 1.67 34.87
CA ASN A 12 10.36 2.30 35.76
C ASN A 12 9.25 3.11 35.08
N LYS A 13 9.39 3.53 33.81
CA LYS A 13 8.31 4.25 33.09
C LYS A 13 7.39 3.33 32.29
N TYR A 14 7.91 2.25 31.69
CA TYR A 14 7.09 1.26 30.97
C TYR A 14 6.14 0.50 31.92
N ASN A 15 6.58 0.23 33.16
CA ASN A 15 5.77 -0.45 34.17
C ASN A 15 4.66 0.41 34.80
N LYS A 16 4.63 1.74 34.55
CA LYS A 16 3.62 2.62 35.17
C LYS A 16 2.35 2.77 34.33
N PHE A 17 2.40 2.42 33.04
CA PHE A 17 1.24 2.41 32.13
C PHE A 17 0.58 1.04 31.97
N ILE A 18 1.21 -0.02 32.48
CA ILE A 18 0.64 -1.36 32.58
C ILE A 18 0.29 -1.56 34.06
N SER A 19 -0.80 -0.94 34.50
CA SER A 19 -1.33 -1.16 35.84
C SER A 19 -1.71 -2.63 36.01
N ASN A 20 -1.14 -3.25 37.05
CA ASN A 20 -1.58 -4.44 37.80
C ASN A 20 -2.60 -5.36 37.11
N GLU A 21 -2.19 -6.61 36.85
CA GLU A 21 -2.97 -7.72 36.28
C GLU A 21 -3.05 -7.83 34.75
N VAL A 22 -1.93 -7.64 34.03
CA VAL A 22 -1.78 -8.23 32.69
C VAL A 22 -0.72 -9.30 32.75
N ASP A 23 -1.14 -10.55 32.62
CA ASP A 23 -0.27 -11.72 32.52
C ASP A 23 0.81 -11.46 31.48
N LYS A 24 2.06 -11.28 31.91
CA LYS A 24 3.20 -11.36 31.01
C LYS A 24 3.13 -12.76 30.40
N VAL A 25 2.85 -12.85 29.10
CA VAL A 25 2.86 -14.12 28.37
C VAL A 25 4.31 -14.56 28.28
N LYS A 26 4.78 -15.27 29.32
CA LYS A 26 6.01 -16.04 29.24
C LYS A 26 5.74 -17.14 28.21
N ASP A 27 6.55 -17.17 27.15
CA ASP A 27 6.52 -18.17 26.06
C ASP A 27 5.50 -17.92 24.91
N VAL A 28 5.54 -16.74 24.27
CA VAL A 28 4.89 -16.54 22.97
C VAL A 28 5.52 -17.48 21.93
N LYS A 29 4.78 -18.52 21.51
CA LYS A 29 5.24 -19.47 20.48
C LYS A 29 5.38 -18.77 19.13
N TYR A 30 6.51 -18.98 18.45
CA TYR A 30 6.78 -18.39 17.14
C TYR A 30 7.44 -19.40 16.18
N GLU A 31 7.27 -19.15 14.89
CA GLU A 31 7.99 -19.78 13.79
C GLU A 31 8.90 -18.73 13.12
N LEU A 32 9.88 -19.19 12.33
CA LEU A 32 10.74 -18.30 11.56
C LEU A 32 10.22 -18.18 10.12
N VAL A 33 9.78 -16.98 9.74
CA VAL A 33 9.38 -16.65 8.36
C VAL A 33 10.30 -15.57 7.82
N GLY A 34 11.08 -15.89 6.78
CA GLY A 34 12.09 -14.96 6.23
C GLY A 34 13.17 -14.53 7.23
N GLY A 35 13.41 -15.34 8.27
CA GLY A 35 14.33 -15.04 9.37
C GLY A 35 13.78 -14.06 10.42
N ARG A 36 12.46 -13.91 10.51
CA ARG A 36 11.77 -13.08 11.52
C ARG A 36 10.84 -13.97 12.37
N LYS A 37 10.65 -13.60 13.64
CA LYS A 37 9.71 -14.30 14.53
C LYS A 37 8.27 -13.95 14.13
N ASN A 38 7.52 -14.95 13.68
CA ASN A 38 6.08 -14.86 13.39
C ASN A 38 5.33 -15.66 14.46
N VAL A 39 4.36 -15.05 15.14
CA VAL A 39 3.58 -15.72 16.19
C VAL A 39 2.79 -16.89 15.59
N ILE A 40 2.96 -18.10 16.16
CA ILE A 40 2.25 -19.29 15.68
C ILE A 40 0.79 -19.21 16.12
N LYS A 41 -0.11 -19.22 15.15
CA LYS A 41 -1.56 -19.34 15.35
C LYS A 41 -2.01 -20.70 14.82
N GLN A 42 -1.81 -21.78 15.58
CA GLN A 42 -2.28 -23.10 15.17
C GLN A 42 -3.74 -23.31 15.58
N GLU A 43 -4.60 -23.53 14.59
CA GLU A 43 -6.02 -23.86 14.78
C GLU A 43 -6.26 -25.25 14.19
N SER A 44 -6.69 -26.21 15.03
CA SER A 44 -6.77 -27.65 14.67
C SER A 44 -7.73 -27.95 13.52
N ASN A 45 -8.69 -27.05 13.28
CA ASN A 45 -9.72 -27.11 12.25
C ASN A 45 -9.34 -26.44 10.92
N ILE A 46 -8.15 -25.85 10.80
CA ILE A 46 -7.66 -25.25 9.56
C ILE A 46 -6.65 -26.20 8.90
N PHE A 47 -6.84 -26.47 7.61
CA PHE A 47 -5.89 -27.17 6.77
C PHE A 47 -5.15 -26.14 5.89
N LYS A 48 -3.81 -26.20 5.91
CA LYS A 48 -2.95 -25.38 5.06
C LYS A 48 -2.14 -26.31 4.16
N THR A 49 -2.22 -26.06 2.85
CA THR A 49 -1.46 -26.79 1.83
C THR A 49 0.01 -26.35 1.83
N ALA A 50 0.86 -27.05 1.08
CA ALA A 50 2.24 -26.62 0.88
C ALA A 50 2.32 -25.20 0.30
N ASN A 51 3.33 -24.43 0.71
CA ASN A 51 3.57 -23.11 0.14
C ASN A 51 3.92 -23.24 -1.36
N ARG A 52 3.58 -22.21 -2.14
CA ARG A 52 3.96 -22.11 -3.55
C ARG A 52 5.23 -21.28 -3.72
N ALA A 53 6.08 -21.68 -4.66
CA ALA A 53 7.23 -20.86 -5.07
C ALA A 53 6.75 -19.54 -5.70
N GLN A 54 7.40 -18.44 -5.34
CA GLN A 54 7.05 -17.09 -5.80
C GLN A 54 7.52 -16.86 -7.23
N ILE A 55 6.72 -16.17 -8.04
CA ILE A 55 7.07 -15.71 -9.37
C ILE A 55 8.34 -14.86 -9.29
N GLY A 56 9.29 -15.12 -10.19
CA GLY A 56 10.64 -14.54 -10.14
C GLY A 56 11.68 -15.42 -9.43
N SER A 57 11.25 -16.45 -8.69
CA SER A 57 12.17 -17.44 -8.11
C SER A 57 12.63 -18.46 -9.14
N SER A 58 13.89 -18.89 -9.06
CA SER A 58 14.46 -19.91 -9.97
C SER A 58 13.77 -21.28 -9.90
N ILE A 59 13.09 -21.58 -8.80
CA ILE A 59 12.29 -22.80 -8.61
C ILE A 59 10.79 -22.61 -8.94
N SER A 60 10.39 -21.40 -9.35
CA SER A 60 9.02 -21.13 -9.78
C SER A 60 8.80 -21.57 -11.21
N VAL A 61 7.55 -21.93 -11.52
CA VAL A 61 7.10 -22.19 -12.89
C VAL A 61 7.19 -20.94 -13.77
N ILE A 62 7.19 -19.75 -13.17
CA ILE A 62 7.43 -18.47 -13.85
C ILE A 62 8.64 -17.83 -13.15
N PRO A 63 9.87 -18.05 -13.66
CA PRO A 63 11.09 -17.69 -12.95
C PRO A 63 11.48 -16.22 -13.08
N THR A 64 10.70 -15.40 -13.78
CA THR A 64 10.91 -13.95 -13.95
C THR A 64 9.56 -13.23 -13.93
N LEU A 65 9.51 -11.98 -13.44
CA LEU A 65 8.29 -11.18 -13.51
C LEU A 65 7.90 -10.87 -14.96
N ASP A 66 8.85 -10.82 -15.89
CA ASP A 66 8.63 -10.64 -17.34
C ASP A 66 7.79 -11.79 -17.95
N GLY A 67 7.69 -12.92 -17.27
CA GLY A 67 6.84 -14.04 -17.69
C GLY A 67 5.36 -13.83 -17.41
N LEU A 68 4.99 -12.74 -16.71
CA LEU A 68 3.61 -12.34 -16.51
C LEU A 68 3.08 -11.55 -17.71
N PRO A 69 1.80 -11.71 -18.07
CA PRO A 69 1.25 -10.94 -19.16
C PRO A 69 1.07 -9.49 -18.77
N ARG A 70 1.07 -8.63 -19.79
CA ARG A 70 0.73 -7.22 -19.65
C ARG A 70 -0.65 -7.07 -18.99
N ILE A 71 -0.76 -6.10 -18.09
CA ILE A 71 -2.00 -5.83 -17.38
C ILE A 71 -3.03 -5.25 -18.35
N ASP A 72 -4.16 -5.93 -18.49
CA ASP A 72 -5.28 -5.52 -19.31
C ASP A 72 -5.98 -4.31 -18.67
N ARG A 73 -5.71 -3.14 -19.25
CA ARG A 73 -6.26 -1.85 -18.79
C ARG A 73 -7.75 -1.69 -19.13
N SER A 74 -8.34 -2.59 -19.93
CA SER A 74 -9.78 -2.58 -20.24
C SER A 74 -10.65 -3.27 -19.18
N LEU A 75 -10.03 -3.93 -18.19
CA LEU A 75 -10.75 -4.65 -17.14
C LEU A 75 -11.48 -3.75 -16.14
N VAL A 76 -11.22 -2.44 -16.18
CA VAL A 76 -11.83 -1.44 -15.30
C VAL A 76 -12.14 -0.16 -16.08
N ASP A 77 -13.10 0.61 -15.60
CA ASP A 77 -13.44 1.92 -16.18
C ASP A 77 -12.59 3.04 -15.55
N TYR A 78 -11.46 3.37 -16.19
CA TYR A 78 -10.55 4.43 -15.77
C TYR A 78 -11.23 5.80 -15.57
N LYS A 79 -12.35 6.08 -16.25
CA LYS A 79 -13.09 7.35 -16.06
C LYS A 79 -13.65 7.47 -14.65
N LYS A 80 -13.98 6.36 -13.98
CA LYS A 80 -14.42 6.39 -12.58
C LYS A 80 -13.26 6.74 -11.65
N TYR A 81 -12.10 6.13 -11.85
CA TYR A 81 -10.92 6.32 -11.01
C TYR A 81 -10.29 7.71 -11.18
N HIS A 82 -10.21 8.23 -12.41
CA HIS A 82 -9.59 9.52 -12.71
C HIS A 82 -10.33 10.75 -12.13
N LYS A 83 -11.51 10.55 -11.53
CA LYS A 83 -12.22 11.59 -10.75
C LYS A 83 -11.64 11.79 -9.35
N HIS A 84 -10.83 10.85 -8.89
CA HIS A 84 -10.31 10.80 -7.54
C HIS A 84 -8.79 10.84 -7.55
N VAL A 85 -8.19 11.33 -6.45
CA VAL A 85 -6.74 11.31 -6.30
C VAL A 85 -6.23 9.90 -6.02
N GLY A 86 -5.12 9.57 -6.68
CA GLY A 86 -4.34 8.37 -6.44
C GLY A 86 -3.40 8.49 -5.26
N HIS A 87 -2.48 7.54 -5.16
CA HIS A 87 -1.55 7.42 -4.02
C HIS A 87 -0.55 8.58 -4.02
N ALA A 88 -0.12 9.04 -5.20
CA ALA A 88 0.68 10.26 -5.32
C ALA A 88 -0.16 11.55 -5.23
N GLY A 89 -1.46 11.45 -4.95
CA GLY A 89 -2.34 12.60 -4.68
C GLY A 89 -2.65 13.40 -5.91
N ARG A 90 -2.63 12.72 -7.05
CA ARG A 90 -2.88 13.28 -8.37
C ARG A 90 -3.99 12.47 -9.03
N THR A 91 -4.74 13.13 -9.88
CA THR A 91 -5.74 12.56 -10.77
C THR A 91 -5.09 12.24 -12.13
N ASN A 92 -5.82 11.53 -13.00
CA ASN A 92 -5.39 11.20 -14.37
C ASN A 92 -4.03 10.51 -14.45
N PHE A 93 -3.80 9.51 -13.59
CA PHE A 93 -2.57 8.74 -13.52
C PHE A 93 -2.81 7.27 -13.89
N MET A 94 -1.74 6.55 -14.25
CA MET A 94 -1.75 5.09 -14.29
C MET A 94 -0.66 4.52 -13.38
N ALA A 95 -1.07 3.58 -12.51
CA ALA A 95 -0.14 2.84 -11.67
C ALA A 95 0.51 1.68 -12.43
N ILE A 96 1.81 1.48 -12.20
CA ILE A 96 2.61 0.34 -12.65
C ILE A 96 3.37 -0.27 -11.47
N GLN A 97 3.72 -1.54 -11.61
CA GLN A 97 4.54 -2.27 -10.64
C GLN A 97 5.77 -2.81 -11.38
N ALA A 98 6.95 -2.35 -11.00
CA ALA A 98 8.22 -2.83 -11.58
C ALA A 98 8.83 -4.00 -10.81
N THR A 99 8.52 -4.09 -9.51
CA THR A 99 9.10 -5.02 -8.56
C THR A 99 8.05 -5.56 -7.60
N ARG A 100 8.33 -6.74 -7.03
CA ARG A 100 7.51 -7.36 -5.98
C ARG A 100 8.39 -7.67 -4.77
N GLY A 101 7.90 -7.31 -3.58
CA GLY A 101 8.54 -7.60 -2.30
C GLY A 101 9.58 -6.57 -1.90
N CYS A 102 10.20 -6.80 -0.74
CA CYS A 102 11.23 -5.94 -0.18
C CYS A 102 12.31 -6.80 0.51
N PRO A 103 13.61 -6.57 0.25
CA PRO A 103 14.67 -7.39 0.80
C PRO A 103 14.98 -7.06 2.27
N TYR A 104 14.43 -5.95 2.78
CA TYR A 104 14.73 -5.45 4.12
C TYR A 104 13.92 -6.15 5.21
N LYS A 105 14.51 -6.26 6.40
CA LYS A 105 13.95 -6.99 7.54
C LYS A 105 13.46 -6.08 8.66
N CYS A 106 12.86 -4.95 8.31
CA CYS A 106 12.26 -4.03 9.25
C CYS A 106 11.28 -4.78 10.16
N PHE A 107 11.47 -4.69 11.48
CA PHE A 107 10.75 -5.54 12.45
C PHE A 107 9.24 -5.26 12.54
N TYR A 108 8.80 -4.07 12.09
CA TYR A 108 7.42 -3.60 12.12
C TYR A 108 6.64 -3.89 10.83
N CYS A 109 7.32 -4.26 9.74
CA CYS A 109 6.72 -4.37 8.41
C CYS A 109 6.24 -5.80 8.16
N ASP A 110 5.06 -5.97 7.57
CA ASP A 110 4.45 -7.27 7.26
C ASP A 110 4.73 -7.77 5.84
N ILE A 111 5.46 -7.00 5.01
CA ILE A 111 5.73 -7.33 3.59
C ILE A 111 6.34 -8.72 3.38
N TYR A 112 7.13 -9.20 4.33
CA TYR A 112 7.77 -10.52 4.24
C TYR A 112 6.76 -11.67 4.32
N LYS A 113 5.52 -11.40 4.72
CA LYS A 113 4.45 -12.39 4.71
C LYS A 113 3.89 -12.60 3.31
N THR A 114 3.93 -11.58 2.46
CA THR A 114 3.51 -11.68 1.05
C THR A 114 4.69 -12.04 0.16
N THR A 115 5.83 -11.34 0.27
CA THR A 115 7.01 -11.60 -0.57
C THR A 115 8.31 -11.39 0.22
N VAL A 116 9.04 -12.49 0.43
CA VAL A 116 10.28 -12.51 1.25
C VAL A 116 11.49 -11.99 0.46
N VAL A 117 11.44 -12.10 -0.86
CA VAL A 117 12.53 -11.77 -1.80
C VAL A 117 12.11 -10.58 -2.67
N HIS A 118 13.09 -9.81 -3.15
CA HIS A 118 12.86 -8.72 -4.10
C HIS A 118 13.01 -9.23 -5.52
N TYR A 119 11.92 -9.32 -6.26
CA TYR A 119 11.91 -9.67 -7.69
C TYR A 119 11.66 -8.41 -8.51
N ARG A 120 12.20 -8.38 -9.73
CA ARG A 120 12.09 -7.23 -10.62
C ARG A 120 11.83 -7.67 -12.05
N ARG A 121 11.09 -6.83 -12.77
CA ARG A 121 10.98 -6.87 -14.22
C ARG A 121 12.27 -6.36 -14.85
N SER A 122 12.55 -6.73 -16.09
CA SER A 122 13.59 -6.07 -16.88
C SER A 122 13.21 -4.63 -17.21
N VAL A 123 14.20 -3.79 -17.49
CA VAL A 123 13.97 -2.41 -17.95
C VAL A 123 13.09 -2.40 -19.20
N GLU A 124 13.31 -3.32 -20.15
CA GLU A 124 12.56 -3.35 -21.39
C GLU A 124 11.08 -3.70 -21.17
N ASP A 125 10.79 -4.68 -20.32
CA ASP A 125 9.40 -5.03 -19.99
C ASP A 125 8.67 -3.86 -19.30
N ILE A 126 9.35 -3.12 -18.42
CA ILE A 126 8.79 -1.90 -17.82
C ILE A 126 8.56 -0.84 -18.91
N MET A 127 9.54 -0.63 -19.79
CA MET A 127 9.45 0.37 -20.87
C MET A 127 8.34 0.05 -21.87
N ASP A 128 8.07 -1.22 -22.17
CA ASP A 128 6.94 -1.64 -23.00
C ASP A 128 5.59 -1.19 -22.44
N GLU A 129 5.42 -1.27 -21.11
CA GLU A 129 4.23 -0.77 -20.45
C GLU A 129 4.20 0.77 -20.42
N VAL A 130 5.34 1.41 -20.17
CA VAL A 130 5.48 2.88 -20.17
C VAL A 130 5.15 3.47 -21.54
N ARG A 131 5.66 2.90 -22.64
CA ARG A 131 5.37 3.33 -24.01
C ARG A 131 3.88 3.18 -24.33
N MET A 132 3.27 2.06 -23.96
CA MET A 132 1.83 1.88 -24.11
C MET A 132 1.05 2.97 -23.36
N ILE A 133 1.40 3.24 -22.10
CA ILE A 133 0.73 4.27 -21.28
C ILE A 133 0.91 5.67 -21.90
N ALA A 134 2.10 5.98 -22.41
CA ALA A 134 2.38 7.22 -23.13
C ALA A 134 1.51 7.34 -24.41
N ASP A 135 1.39 6.27 -25.19
CA ASP A 135 0.56 6.22 -26.41
C ASP A 135 -0.94 6.41 -26.11
N LEU A 136 -1.40 5.98 -24.93
CA LEU A 136 -2.76 6.29 -24.44
C LEU A 136 -2.96 7.79 -24.19
N GLY A 137 -1.88 8.57 -24.12
CA GLY A 137 -1.86 10.00 -23.81
C GLY A 137 -1.82 10.30 -22.31
N VAL A 138 -1.53 9.30 -21.48
CA VAL A 138 -1.35 9.49 -20.04
C VAL A 138 0.04 10.07 -19.81
N LYS A 139 0.11 11.16 -19.04
CA LYS A 139 1.39 11.79 -18.67
C LYS A 139 1.91 11.38 -17.30
N ARG A 140 1.05 10.91 -16.40
CA ARG A 140 1.38 10.67 -14.99
C ARG A 140 1.42 9.18 -14.70
N ILE A 141 2.56 8.70 -14.24
CA ILE A 141 2.79 7.30 -13.89
C ILE A 141 3.22 7.18 -12.42
N GLU A 142 2.52 6.33 -11.67
CA GLU A 142 2.86 6.01 -10.29
C GLU A 142 3.48 4.61 -10.20
N PHE A 143 4.65 4.48 -9.57
CA PHE A 143 5.22 3.20 -9.19
C PHE A 143 4.72 2.81 -7.80
N ILE A 144 3.94 1.73 -7.72
CA ILE A 144 3.34 1.25 -6.47
C ILE A 144 4.18 0.17 -5.76
N ASP A 145 5.40 -0.03 -6.24
CA ASP A 145 6.42 -0.92 -5.69
C ASP A 145 6.63 -0.74 -4.19
N ASP A 146 6.87 -1.85 -3.46
CA ASP A 146 7.25 -1.78 -2.04
C ASP A 146 8.57 -1.02 -1.84
N ILE A 147 9.51 -1.18 -2.79
CA ILE A 147 10.74 -0.42 -2.86
C ILE A 147 11.38 -0.52 -4.26
N PHE A 148 11.29 0.56 -5.03
CA PHE A 148 11.82 0.60 -6.41
C PHE A 148 13.35 0.69 -6.48
N ASN A 149 13.98 1.50 -5.63
CA ASN A 149 15.39 1.91 -5.76
C ASN A 149 16.43 0.98 -5.11
N VAL A 150 16.11 -0.30 -4.89
CA VAL A 150 17.06 -1.28 -4.30
C VAL A 150 18.28 -1.47 -5.20
N ASN A 151 18.07 -1.63 -6.51
CA ASN A 151 19.14 -1.82 -7.47
C ASN A 151 19.40 -0.50 -8.21
N LEU A 152 20.42 0.24 -7.76
CA LEU A 152 20.75 1.57 -8.29
C LEU A 152 21.06 1.56 -9.79
N LYS A 153 21.80 0.54 -10.27
CA LYS A 153 22.13 0.42 -11.70
C LYS A 153 20.89 0.21 -12.55
N HIS A 154 20.00 -0.68 -12.12
CA HIS A 154 18.73 -0.93 -12.81
C HIS A 154 17.82 0.31 -12.82
N CYS A 155 17.74 1.02 -11.69
CA CYS A 155 17.03 2.28 -11.57
C CYS A 155 17.57 3.33 -12.56
N ALA A 156 18.90 3.50 -12.59
CA ALA A 156 19.55 4.41 -13.55
C ALA A 156 19.24 4.01 -15.00
N SER A 157 19.41 2.74 -15.36
CA SER A 157 19.15 2.26 -16.73
C SER A 157 17.72 2.48 -17.19
N PHE A 158 16.73 2.37 -16.30
CA PHE A 158 15.35 2.73 -16.62
C PHE A 158 15.23 4.20 -17.02
N PHE A 159 15.70 5.12 -16.18
CA PHE A 159 15.59 6.56 -16.45
C PHE A 159 16.48 7.01 -17.61
N GLU A 160 17.66 6.43 -17.80
CA GLU A 160 18.50 6.63 -18.98
C GLU A 160 17.75 6.25 -20.26
N THR A 161 16.97 5.17 -20.24
CA THR A 161 16.15 4.74 -21.38
C THR A 161 15.01 5.72 -21.63
N VAL A 162 14.31 6.18 -20.58
CA VAL A 162 13.28 7.22 -20.69
C VAL A 162 13.84 8.51 -21.31
N ILE A 163 15.02 8.97 -20.85
CA ILE A 163 15.70 10.16 -21.37
C ILE A 163 16.06 9.98 -22.84
N LYS A 164 16.64 8.82 -23.19
CA LYS A 164 17.02 8.48 -24.56
C LYS A 164 15.84 8.49 -25.52
N GLU A 165 14.67 8.02 -25.06
CA GLU A 165 13.44 7.99 -25.86
C GLU A 165 12.71 9.33 -25.89
N GLY A 166 13.07 10.29 -25.03
CA GLY A 166 12.48 11.62 -25.00
C GLY A 166 11.00 11.63 -24.60
N LEU A 167 10.59 10.68 -23.75
CA LEU A 167 9.19 10.57 -23.30
C LEU A 167 8.82 11.72 -22.35
N ASP A 168 7.78 12.49 -22.71
CA ASP A 168 7.20 13.55 -21.85
C ASP A 168 6.28 12.94 -20.79
N LEU A 169 6.89 12.33 -19.76
CA LEU A 169 6.21 11.64 -18.67
C LEU A 169 6.64 12.17 -17.29
N GLU A 170 5.71 12.09 -16.35
CA GLU A 170 5.92 12.37 -14.94
C GLU A 170 5.90 11.05 -14.16
N PHE A 171 6.95 10.78 -13.40
CA PHE A 171 7.07 9.60 -12.54
C PHE A 171 6.98 9.96 -11.06
N MET A 172 6.22 9.16 -10.31
CA MET A 172 5.97 9.34 -8.89
C MET A 172 6.18 8.04 -8.13
N PHE A 173 6.76 8.15 -6.93
CA PHE A 173 7.05 7.02 -6.05
C PHE A 173 6.33 7.20 -4.69
N PRO A 174 4.99 7.01 -4.63
CA PRO A 174 4.22 7.32 -3.44
C PRO A 174 4.40 6.32 -2.29
N THR A 175 4.65 5.04 -2.56
CA THR A 175 4.90 4.03 -1.51
C THR A 175 6.17 4.32 -0.71
N GLY A 176 7.17 4.91 -1.37
CA GLY A 176 8.39 5.39 -0.75
C GLY A 176 9.67 4.73 -1.29
N LEU A 177 10.75 5.50 -1.24
CA LEU A 177 12.10 5.06 -1.58
C LEU A 177 12.96 5.06 -0.31
N LYS A 178 13.95 4.18 -0.29
CA LYS A 178 14.96 4.21 0.76
C LYS A 178 15.99 5.29 0.43
N GLY A 179 15.87 6.45 1.08
CA GLY A 179 16.56 7.69 0.70
C GLY A 179 18.09 7.66 0.83
N ASP A 180 18.66 6.86 1.74
CA ASP A 180 20.11 6.69 1.89
C ASP A 180 20.74 5.78 0.82
N LEU A 181 19.94 5.06 0.03
CA LEU A 181 20.47 4.34 -1.14
C LEU A 181 20.78 5.29 -2.30
N LEU A 182 20.09 6.42 -2.39
CA LEU A 182 20.27 7.38 -3.47
C LEU A 182 21.71 7.94 -3.47
N THR A 183 22.18 8.30 -4.66
CA THR A 183 23.36 9.14 -4.86
C THR A 183 22.93 10.39 -5.61
N LYS A 184 23.76 11.44 -5.60
CA LYS A 184 23.44 12.70 -6.29
C LYS A 184 23.29 12.48 -7.80
N GLU A 185 24.12 11.62 -8.37
CA GLU A 185 24.08 11.25 -9.80
C GLU A 185 22.78 10.53 -10.14
N LEU A 186 22.35 9.57 -9.31
CA LEU A 186 21.08 8.88 -9.53
C LEU A 186 19.90 9.85 -9.39
N ILE A 187 19.92 10.74 -8.40
CA ILE A 187 18.88 11.77 -8.23
C ILE A 187 18.79 12.64 -9.50
N ASP A 188 19.92 13.12 -10.00
CA ASP A 188 19.98 13.94 -11.20
C ASP A 188 19.38 13.20 -12.42
N ILE A 189 19.75 11.93 -12.63
CA ILE A 189 19.21 11.08 -13.71
C ILE A 189 17.70 10.87 -13.55
N MET A 190 17.23 10.56 -12.33
CA MET A 190 15.80 10.37 -12.04
C MET A 190 14.99 11.63 -12.36
N VAL A 191 15.48 12.80 -11.96
CA VAL A 191 14.78 14.08 -12.19
C VAL A 191 14.81 14.46 -13.68
N GLN A 192 15.94 14.26 -14.36
CA GLN A 192 16.05 14.47 -15.79
C GLN A 192 15.12 13.54 -16.58
N GLY A 193 14.97 12.29 -16.14
CA GLY A 193 14.04 11.30 -16.69
C GLY A 193 12.59 11.44 -16.24
N GLY A 194 12.19 12.59 -15.68
CA GLY A 194 10.77 12.91 -15.44
C GLY A 194 10.25 12.63 -14.04
N THR A 195 11.11 12.34 -13.04
CA THR A 195 10.64 12.20 -11.66
C THR A 195 10.09 13.53 -11.14
N LYS A 196 8.82 13.53 -10.71
CA LYS A 196 8.11 14.70 -10.15
C LYS A 196 7.70 14.53 -8.70
N GLY A 197 7.68 13.30 -8.18
CA GLY A 197 7.30 13.03 -6.79
C GLY A 197 8.08 11.87 -6.18
N MET A 198 8.61 12.07 -4.98
CA MET A 198 9.37 11.06 -4.24
C MET A 198 8.97 11.09 -2.77
N ASN A 199 8.40 9.99 -2.27
CA ASN A 199 8.32 9.79 -0.83
C ASN A 199 9.62 9.14 -0.34
N LEU A 200 10.22 9.69 0.71
CA LEU A 200 11.46 9.21 1.30
C LEU A 200 11.19 8.69 2.71
N SER A 201 11.43 7.40 2.91
CA SER A 201 11.05 6.74 4.17
C SER A 201 12.20 6.78 5.17
N LEU A 202 12.11 7.63 6.19
CA LEU A 202 13.07 7.73 7.31
C LEU A 202 12.69 6.79 8.46
N GLU A 203 11.40 6.76 8.81
CA GLU A 203 10.82 6.27 10.07
C GLU A 203 11.34 6.97 11.32
N HIS A 204 12.65 6.95 11.60
CA HIS A 204 13.16 7.51 12.87
C HIS A 204 14.60 8.03 12.72
N ALA A 205 14.94 9.15 13.38
CA ALA A 205 16.28 9.75 13.28
C ALA A 205 17.33 9.13 14.25
N SER A 206 16.92 8.59 15.40
CA SER A 206 17.81 7.89 16.34
C SER A 206 18.58 6.73 15.69
N PRO A 207 19.93 6.74 15.73
CA PRO A 207 20.75 5.61 15.30
C PRO A 207 20.47 4.32 16.08
N ARG A 208 20.06 4.44 17.36
CA ARG A 208 19.68 3.28 18.17
C ARG A 208 18.40 2.65 17.62
N LEU A 209 17.37 3.45 17.37
CA LEU A 209 16.11 2.95 16.84
C LEU A 209 16.25 2.41 15.42
N GLN A 210 17.12 2.99 14.57
CA GLN A 210 17.47 2.41 13.26
C GLN A 210 17.97 0.97 13.36
N LYS A 211 18.76 0.65 14.40
CA LYS A 211 19.23 -0.72 14.69
C LYS A 211 18.12 -1.60 15.26
N VAL A 212 17.38 -1.10 16.25
CA VAL A 212 16.25 -1.83 16.87
C VAL A 212 15.22 -2.23 15.82
N MET A 213 14.84 -1.28 14.97
CA MET A 213 13.86 -1.53 13.92
C MET A 213 14.40 -2.30 12.72
N ARG A 214 15.71 -2.55 12.68
CA ARG A 214 16.44 -3.26 11.63
C ARG A 214 16.35 -2.64 10.24
N LYS A 215 15.96 -1.36 10.15
CA LYS A 215 15.98 -0.60 8.90
C LYS A 215 17.40 -0.20 8.52
N ASN A 216 18.26 0.03 9.54
CA ASN A 216 19.69 0.35 9.39
C ASN A 216 19.96 1.41 8.33
N LEU A 217 19.12 2.45 8.28
CA LEU A 217 19.28 3.56 7.36
C LEU A 217 20.41 4.48 7.85
N ASN A 218 21.26 4.92 6.91
CA ASN A 218 22.25 5.96 7.19
C ASN A 218 21.53 7.32 7.22
N VAL A 219 21.32 7.85 8.43
CA VAL A 219 20.51 9.06 8.68
C VAL A 219 21.17 10.31 8.10
N ASP A 220 22.49 10.42 8.19
CA ASP A 220 23.23 11.56 7.63
C ASP A 220 23.15 11.58 6.11
N LYS A 221 23.39 10.44 5.47
CA LYS A 221 23.27 10.31 4.01
C LYS A 221 21.83 10.58 3.54
N PHE A 222 20.83 10.10 4.29
CA PHE A 222 19.43 10.41 4.01
C PHE A 222 19.19 11.92 4.07
N LYS A 223 19.70 12.61 5.09
CA LYS A 223 19.59 14.07 5.24
C LYS A 223 20.23 14.79 4.07
N GLU A 224 21.46 14.42 3.72
CA GLU A 224 22.21 14.99 2.59
C GLU A 224 21.42 14.86 1.28
N ASN A 225 20.93 13.66 0.98
CA ASN A 225 20.15 13.40 -0.23
C ASN A 225 18.83 14.17 -0.25
N THR A 226 18.11 14.20 0.88
CA THR A 226 16.85 14.94 0.98
C THR A 226 17.07 16.44 0.80
N GLN A 227 18.10 17.01 1.45
CA GLN A 227 18.44 18.41 1.33
C GLN A 227 18.91 18.75 -0.10
N TYR A 228 19.66 17.86 -0.75
CA TYR A 228 20.09 18.03 -2.14
C TYR A 228 18.90 18.12 -3.09
N ILE A 229 17.92 17.21 -2.97
CA ILE A 229 16.68 17.23 -3.77
C ILE A 229 15.92 18.54 -3.52
N ALA A 230 15.67 18.87 -2.26
CA ALA A 230 14.88 20.04 -1.90
C ALA A 230 15.51 21.37 -2.36
N SER A 231 16.85 21.45 -2.39
CA SER A 231 17.57 22.67 -2.77
C SER A 231 17.74 22.80 -4.29
N LYS A 232 18.16 21.72 -4.96
CA LYS A 232 18.48 21.73 -6.40
C LYS A 232 17.23 21.57 -7.27
N TYR A 233 16.24 20.83 -6.77
CA TYR A 233 15.02 20.47 -7.48
C TYR A 233 13.78 20.76 -6.64
N PRO A 234 13.49 22.03 -6.28
CA PRO A 234 12.36 22.38 -5.42
C PRO A 234 10.99 22.08 -6.06
N PHE A 235 10.97 21.77 -7.37
CA PHE A 235 9.79 21.26 -8.07
C PHE A 235 9.57 19.76 -7.91
N VAL A 236 10.53 18.97 -7.42
CA VAL A 236 10.27 17.56 -7.11
C VAL A 236 9.52 17.54 -5.78
N VAL A 237 8.30 17.02 -5.78
CA VAL A 237 7.46 16.95 -4.59
C VAL A 237 8.02 15.87 -3.66
N VAL A 238 8.68 16.29 -2.60
CA VAL A 238 9.28 15.39 -1.61
C VAL A 238 8.29 15.16 -0.47
N GLY A 239 7.87 13.91 -0.30
CA GLY A 239 7.27 13.44 0.94
C GLY A 239 8.32 12.82 1.84
N MET A 240 8.14 12.90 3.16
CA MET A 240 9.04 12.26 4.12
C MET A 240 8.23 11.48 5.16
N ASN A 241 8.38 10.17 5.19
CA ASN A 241 7.68 9.32 6.14
C ASN A 241 8.51 9.17 7.41
N THR A 242 7.97 9.61 8.54
CA THR A 242 8.48 9.29 9.88
C THR A 242 7.40 8.62 10.73
N MET A 243 7.85 7.94 11.78
CA MET A 243 7.05 7.13 12.67
C MET A 243 7.38 7.47 14.13
N HIS A 244 6.34 7.58 14.94
CA HIS A 244 6.37 7.93 16.36
C HIS A 244 5.70 6.83 17.19
N GLY A 245 6.30 6.50 18.33
CA GLY A 245 5.80 5.51 19.28
C GLY A 245 6.32 4.10 19.05
N PHE A 246 7.55 3.93 18.56
CA PHE A 246 8.17 2.61 18.51
C PHE A 246 8.36 2.07 19.93
N PRO A 247 8.20 0.75 20.16
CA PRO A 247 8.52 0.21 21.47
C PRO A 247 9.95 0.54 21.87
N THR A 248 10.14 0.91 23.14
CA THR A 248 11.41 1.41 23.72
C THR A 248 11.88 2.79 23.25
N GLU A 249 11.16 3.49 22.38
CA GLU A 249 11.47 4.89 22.02
C GLU A 249 11.42 5.78 23.27
N THR A 250 12.42 6.63 23.44
CA THR A 250 12.44 7.61 24.54
C THR A 250 11.87 8.96 24.09
N GLU A 251 11.50 9.80 25.05
CA GLU A 251 11.01 11.16 24.74
C GLU A 251 12.08 11.98 24.00
N GLU A 252 13.36 11.80 24.37
CA GLU A 252 14.50 12.44 23.70
C GLU A 252 14.62 12.00 22.25
N GLU A 253 14.47 10.71 21.95
CA GLU A 253 14.52 10.18 20.59
C GLU A 253 13.34 10.65 19.72
N ALA A 254 12.15 10.80 20.31
CA ALA A 254 11.02 11.42 19.62
C ALA A 254 11.35 12.88 19.22
N TYR A 255 12.00 13.64 20.13
CA TYR A 255 12.51 14.98 19.82
C TYR A 255 13.65 14.96 18.79
N GLU A 256 14.53 13.95 18.76
CA GLU A 256 15.55 13.82 17.72
C GLU A 256 14.91 13.74 16.33
N THR A 257 13.87 12.93 16.16
CA THR A 257 13.14 12.83 14.88
C THR A 257 12.46 14.16 14.52
N LEU A 258 11.80 14.82 15.47
CA LEU A 258 11.22 16.15 15.24
C LEU A 258 12.27 17.19 14.82
N ASN A 259 13.39 17.25 15.53
CA ASN A 259 14.47 18.20 15.24
C ASN A 259 15.17 17.88 13.92
N PHE A 260 15.28 16.60 13.56
CA PHE A 260 15.77 16.17 12.26
C PHE A 260 14.91 16.76 11.13
N ILE A 261 13.59 16.61 11.21
CA ILE A 261 12.66 17.18 10.22
C ILE A 261 12.85 18.69 10.11
N LYS A 262 12.87 19.38 11.27
CA LYS A 262 13.06 20.84 11.34
C LYS A 262 14.39 21.32 10.76
N SER A 263 15.39 20.45 10.66
CA SER A 263 16.71 20.78 10.12
C SER A 263 16.81 20.72 8.59
N ILE A 264 15.76 20.29 7.88
CA ILE A 264 15.74 20.17 6.42
C ILE A 264 14.89 21.30 5.82
N LYS A 265 15.41 22.00 4.80
CA LYS A 265 14.69 23.06 4.08
C LYS A 265 14.57 22.72 2.58
N TRP A 266 13.39 22.56 1.99
CA TRP A 266 12.07 22.37 2.59
C TRP A 266 11.40 21.15 1.96
N VAL A 267 10.96 20.20 2.79
CA VAL A 267 10.17 19.04 2.35
C VAL A 267 8.73 19.46 2.10
N HIS A 268 8.09 18.99 1.03
CA HIS A 268 6.73 19.37 0.64
C HIS A 268 5.64 18.72 1.49
N PHE A 269 5.80 17.46 1.85
CA PHE A 269 4.85 16.70 2.67
C PHE A 269 5.57 15.80 3.69
N PRO A 270 6.02 16.33 4.84
CA PRO A 270 6.54 15.50 5.93
C PRO A 270 5.38 14.79 6.64
N TYR A 271 5.54 13.57 7.12
CA TYR A 271 4.51 12.84 7.85
C TYR A 271 5.07 12.30 9.16
N MET A 272 4.27 12.33 10.22
CA MET A 272 4.60 11.76 11.53
C MET A 272 3.51 10.77 11.95
N PHE A 273 3.64 9.54 11.44
CA PHE A 273 2.68 8.46 11.65
C PHE A 273 2.87 7.80 13.01
N ASN A 274 1.80 7.36 13.65
CA ASN A 274 1.90 6.53 14.85
C ASN A 274 2.20 5.09 14.45
N VAL A 275 3.10 4.44 15.19
CA VAL A 275 3.43 3.03 14.98
C VAL A 275 2.20 2.15 15.21
N ARG A 276 1.93 1.26 14.26
CA ARG A 276 0.88 0.24 14.32
C ARG A 276 1.50 -1.14 14.48
N VAL A 277 0.94 -1.93 15.38
CA VAL A 277 1.37 -3.32 15.61
C VAL A 277 0.54 -4.23 14.71
N PHE A 278 1.13 -4.67 13.59
CA PHE A 278 0.45 -5.59 12.67
C PHE A 278 0.57 -7.04 13.15
N PRO A 279 -0.51 -7.84 13.07
CA PRO A 279 -0.48 -9.25 13.43
C PRO A 279 0.60 -10.05 12.73
N GLY A 280 1.24 -10.94 13.48
CA GLY A 280 2.36 -11.80 13.13
C GLY A 280 3.60 -11.09 12.59
N THR A 281 3.74 -9.80 12.87
CA THR A 281 5.04 -9.12 12.75
C THR A 281 5.91 -9.46 13.95
N GLU A 282 7.22 -9.26 13.82
CA GLU A 282 8.13 -9.38 14.96
C GLU A 282 7.84 -8.29 16.02
N LEU A 283 7.27 -7.16 15.58
CA LEU A 283 6.73 -6.13 16.46
C LEU A 283 5.54 -6.63 17.30
N GLU A 284 4.63 -7.46 16.77
CA GLU A 284 3.56 -8.09 17.57
C GLU A 284 4.14 -8.97 18.68
N HIS A 285 5.10 -9.84 18.33
CA HIS A 285 5.79 -10.69 19.30
C HIS A 285 6.43 -9.85 20.41
N PHE A 286 7.17 -8.80 20.04
CA PHE A 286 7.80 -7.90 21.02
C PHE A 286 6.76 -7.20 21.89
N ALA A 287 5.68 -6.68 21.31
CA ALA A 287 4.63 -5.98 22.04
C ALA A 287 3.96 -6.90 23.09
N LEU A 288 3.66 -8.14 22.71
CA LEU A 288 3.11 -9.17 23.61
C LEU A 288 4.08 -9.49 24.76
N GLU A 289 5.37 -9.67 24.48
CA GLU A 289 6.39 -9.90 25.53
C GLU A 289 6.51 -8.72 26.51
N GLN A 290 6.27 -7.49 26.04
CA GLN A 290 6.25 -6.30 26.89
C GLN A 290 4.92 -6.08 27.63
N GLY A 291 3.92 -6.96 27.46
CA GLY A 291 2.63 -6.88 28.16
C GLY A 291 1.55 -6.07 27.45
N VAL A 292 1.74 -5.69 26.18
CA VAL A 292 0.64 -5.15 25.37
C VAL A 292 -0.33 -6.29 25.07
N SER A 293 -1.59 -6.16 25.47
CA SER A 293 -2.56 -7.24 25.28
C SER A 293 -2.92 -7.44 23.80
N LYS A 294 -3.26 -8.69 23.43
CA LYS A 294 -3.74 -9.02 22.08
C LYS A 294 -4.95 -8.16 21.67
N LYS A 295 -5.87 -7.93 22.62
CA LYS A 295 -7.06 -7.09 22.43
C LYS A 295 -6.71 -5.67 22.00
N LEU A 296 -5.75 -5.02 22.67
CA LEU A 296 -5.32 -3.66 22.32
C LEU A 296 -4.66 -3.60 20.94
N ILE A 297 -3.88 -4.64 20.59
CA ILE A 297 -3.29 -4.78 19.25
C ILE A 297 -4.40 -4.88 18.20
N GLU A 298 -5.39 -5.74 18.42
CA GLU A 298 -6.54 -5.94 17.52
C GLU A 298 -7.42 -4.68 17.37
N GLU A 299 -7.64 -3.92 18.45
CA GLU A 299 -8.39 -2.65 18.41
C GLU A 299 -7.65 -1.56 17.63
N SER A 300 -6.30 -1.55 17.65
CA SER A 300 -5.51 -0.50 17.00
C SER A 300 -5.37 -0.62 15.48
N GLN A 301 -5.64 -1.80 14.90
CA GLN A 301 -5.28 -2.08 13.50
C GLN A 301 -6.18 -1.41 12.45
N ASP A 302 -7.39 -0.97 12.84
CA ASP A 302 -8.32 -0.22 11.95
C ASP A 302 -8.23 1.31 12.18
N MET A 303 -7.35 1.77 13.05
CA MET A 303 -7.18 3.20 13.35
C MET A 303 -6.27 3.87 12.33
N SER A 304 -6.64 5.05 11.82
CA SER A 304 -5.79 5.85 10.93
C SER A 304 -4.43 6.10 11.56
N TYR A 305 -3.32 6.08 10.81
CA TYR A 305 -1.97 6.28 11.34
C TYR A 305 -1.78 7.61 12.09
N GLU A 306 -2.68 8.59 11.94
CA GLU A 306 -2.63 9.83 12.70
C GLU A 306 -3.24 9.73 14.10
N GLU A 307 -4.20 8.81 14.29
CA GLU A 307 -4.92 8.60 15.55
C GLU A 307 -4.02 7.99 16.62
N GLY A 308 -4.15 8.44 17.86
CA GLY A 308 -3.36 7.92 18.99
C GLY A 308 -3.61 6.44 19.22
N SER A 309 -2.62 5.59 18.96
CA SER A 309 -2.72 4.15 19.26
C SER A 309 -2.80 3.92 20.76
N PRO A 310 -3.57 2.94 21.26
CA PRO A 310 -3.38 2.45 22.62
C PRO A 310 -2.07 1.66 22.79
N THR A 311 -1.39 1.29 21.69
CA THR A 311 -0.19 0.44 21.70
C THR A 311 1.13 1.22 21.72
N ILE A 312 1.13 2.55 21.63
CA ILE A 312 2.37 3.34 21.68
C ILE A 312 2.82 3.56 23.13
N PRO A 313 4.13 3.64 23.41
CA PRO A 313 4.67 3.70 24.77
C PRO A 313 4.65 5.11 25.40
N PHE A 314 3.78 6.00 24.90
CA PHE A 314 3.73 7.40 25.32
C PHE A 314 2.34 7.79 25.81
N THR A 315 2.29 8.80 26.67
CA THR A 315 1.00 9.42 27.02
C THR A 315 0.37 10.07 25.78
N ARG A 316 -0.95 10.16 25.80
CA ARG A 316 -1.71 10.92 24.80
C ARG A 316 -1.26 12.38 24.76
N ASP A 317 -0.98 12.97 25.91
CA ASP A 317 -0.55 14.37 26.03
C ASP A 317 0.84 14.60 25.42
N PHE A 318 1.81 13.71 25.69
CA PHE A 318 3.15 13.81 25.10
C PHE A 318 3.08 13.70 23.58
N THR A 319 2.39 12.68 23.08
CA THR A 319 2.23 12.46 21.63
C THR A 319 1.54 13.65 20.96
N LYS A 320 0.48 14.19 21.57
CA LYS A 320 -0.20 15.39 21.08
C LYS A 320 0.72 16.61 21.11
N GLY A 321 1.54 16.76 22.15
CA GLY A 321 2.53 17.83 22.27
C GLY A 321 3.54 17.81 21.13
N ILE A 322 4.19 16.67 20.88
CA ILE A 322 5.15 16.49 19.77
C ILE A 322 4.50 16.81 18.42
N LYS A 323 3.32 16.24 18.13
CA LYS A 323 2.59 16.51 16.88
C LYS A 323 2.21 17.98 16.74
N THR A 324 1.84 18.65 17.83
CA THR A 324 1.52 20.09 17.81
C THR A 324 2.76 20.92 17.46
N ILE A 325 3.92 20.61 18.04
CA ILE A 325 5.18 21.29 17.72
C ILE A 325 5.57 21.03 16.26
N PHE A 326 5.46 19.78 15.79
CA PHE A 326 5.69 19.40 14.39
C PHE A 326 4.83 20.23 13.41
N LEU A 327 3.52 20.27 13.64
CA LEU A 327 2.58 21.00 12.78
C LEU A 327 2.86 22.49 12.79
N ARG A 328 3.05 23.09 13.98
CA ARG A 328 3.27 24.53 14.14
C ARG A 328 4.63 24.99 13.59
N ASP A 329 5.71 24.31 13.98
CA ASP A 329 7.08 24.79 13.73
C ASP A 329 7.55 24.48 12.31
N TYR A 330 7.02 23.41 11.70
CA TYR A 330 7.46 22.97 10.39
C TYR A 330 6.34 22.99 9.35
N VAL A 331 5.21 22.30 9.57
CA VAL A 331 4.21 22.15 8.51
C VAL A 331 3.56 23.49 8.14
N LEU A 332 3.07 24.21 9.14
CA LEU A 332 2.44 25.53 8.99
C LEU A 332 3.46 26.68 8.99
N ASN A 333 4.75 26.36 8.89
CA ASN A 333 5.81 27.36 8.83
C ASN A 333 5.63 28.23 7.58
N LYS A 334 5.50 29.54 7.78
CA LYS A 334 5.26 30.50 6.70
C LYS A 334 6.38 30.52 5.66
N GLU A 335 7.65 30.51 6.09
CA GLU A 335 8.81 30.51 5.17
C GLU A 335 8.81 29.25 4.29
N ARG A 336 8.54 28.10 4.91
CA ARG A 336 8.40 26.82 4.20
C ARG A 336 7.30 26.88 3.16
N LEU A 337 6.08 27.26 3.55
CA LEU A 337 4.92 27.27 2.67
C LEU A 337 5.11 28.24 1.50
N LEU A 338 5.67 29.43 1.73
CA LEU A 338 6.03 30.37 0.67
C LEU A 338 7.04 29.76 -0.32
N ALA A 339 7.98 28.94 0.17
CA ALA A 339 8.97 28.27 -0.68
C ALA A 339 8.39 27.11 -1.49
N ILE A 340 7.49 26.29 -0.93
CA ILE A 340 7.01 25.06 -1.59
C ILE A 340 5.72 25.24 -2.40
N LEU A 341 4.81 26.13 -1.98
CA LEU A 341 3.48 26.26 -2.59
C LEU A 341 3.56 26.64 -4.07
N PRO A 342 4.42 27.56 -4.53
CA PRO A 342 4.52 27.87 -5.96
C PRO A 342 4.86 26.65 -6.82
N HIS A 343 5.72 25.77 -6.33
CA HIS A 343 6.09 24.54 -7.03
C HIS A 343 4.98 23.50 -7.01
N GLN A 344 4.23 23.41 -5.91
CA GLN A 344 3.05 22.55 -5.82
C GLN A 344 1.94 23.03 -6.75
N MET A 345 1.63 24.32 -6.74
CA MET A 345 0.59 24.92 -7.60
C MET A 345 0.86 24.68 -9.09
N ARG A 346 2.13 24.70 -9.53
CA ARG A 346 2.46 24.38 -10.93
C ARG A 346 2.19 22.92 -11.34
N GLN A 347 2.09 21.99 -10.40
CA GLN A 347 2.00 20.55 -10.65
C GLN A 347 0.68 19.90 -10.26
N PHE A 348 -0.04 20.52 -9.33
CA PHE A 348 -1.32 20.05 -8.85
C PHE A 348 -2.41 21.01 -9.27
N THR A 349 -3.57 20.46 -9.62
CA THR A 349 -4.81 21.24 -9.72
C THR A 349 -5.22 21.75 -8.32
N LYS A 350 -6.11 22.74 -8.26
CA LYS A 350 -6.60 23.25 -6.97
C LYS A 350 -7.26 22.12 -6.16
N ASP A 351 -8.15 21.34 -6.78
CA ASP A 351 -8.84 20.20 -6.14
C ASP A 351 -7.85 19.16 -5.58
N GLU A 352 -6.79 18.84 -6.32
CA GLU A 352 -5.74 17.92 -5.85
C GLU A 352 -5.01 18.45 -4.61
N LEU A 353 -4.69 19.76 -4.56
CA LEU A 353 -4.07 20.38 -3.39
C LEU A 353 -5.03 20.48 -2.20
N ASP A 354 -6.27 20.88 -2.45
CA ASP A 354 -7.29 20.99 -1.41
C ASP A 354 -7.48 19.62 -0.73
N GLN A 355 -7.62 18.55 -1.51
CA GLN A 355 -7.72 17.20 -0.96
C GLN A 355 -6.45 16.74 -0.24
N ARG A 356 -5.27 17.11 -0.76
CA ARG A 356 -3.99 16.78 -0.09
C ARG A 356 -3.85 17.45 1.27
N TYR A 357 -4.26 18.71 1.41
CA TYR A 357 -4.18 19.44 2.67
C TYR A 357 -5.32 19.12 3.64
N ASP A 358 -6.52 18.79 3.16
CA ASP A 358 -7.63 18.27 3.98
C ASP A 358 -7.25 16.95 4.64
N ALA A 359 -6.68 16.03 3.86
CA ALA A 359 -6.18 14.76 4.35
C ALA A 359 -5.11 14.95 5.45
N TYR A 360 -4.28 16.00 5.33
CA TYR A 360 -3.21 16.32 6.28
C TYR A 360 -3.69 17.08 7.54
N PHE A 361 -4.83 17.77 7.46
CA PHE A 361 -5.41 18.55 8.55
C PHE A 361 -6.93 18.34 8.65
N PRO A 362 -7.37 17.11 8.96
CA PRO A 362 -8.80 16.79 8.97
C PRO A 362 -9.56 17.78 9.86
N SER A 363 -10.68 18.31 9.37
CA SER A 363 -11.58 19.25 10.06
C SER A 363 -11.07 20.69 10.32
N GLN A 364 -9.85 21.04 9.90
CA GLN A 364 -9.29 22.39 10.12
C GLN A 364 -8.95 23.15 8.83
N ILE A 365 -8.54 22.45 7.78
CA ILE A 365 -8.15 23.05 6.49
C ILE A 365 -8.80 22.22 5.39
N ASN A 366 -9.84 22.74 4.75
CA ASN A 366 -10.55 22.02 3.68
C ASN A 366 -10.15 22.53 2.29
N SER A 367 -9.32 23.57 2.23
CA SER A 367 -8.92 24.24 1.00
C SER A 367 -7.57 24.93 1.14
N LEU A 368 -6.92 25.21 0.02
CA LEU A 368 -5.73 26.04 -0.06
C LEU A 368 -5.97 27.43 0.55
N ASP A 369 -7.17 27.99 0.42
CA ASP A 369 -7.52 29.27 1.02
C ASP A 369 -7.55 29.21 2.56
N ASP A 370 -8.03 28.09 3.12
CA ASP A 370 -7.98 27.85 4.57
C ASP A 370 -6.53 27.70 5.05
N LEU A 371 -5.70 26.96 4.30
CA LEU A 371 -4.28 26.80 4.60
C LEU A 371 -3.57 28.16 4.67
N LEU A 372 -3.76 28.99 3.64
CA LEU A 372 -3.15 30.32 3.57
C LEU A 372 -3.60 31.21 4.73
N ARG A 373 -4.89 31.15 5.09
CA ARG A 373 -5.45 31.89 6.24
C ARG A 373 -4.81 31.44 7.56
N VAL A 374 -4.74 30.13 7.80
CA VAL A 374 -4.14 29.56 9.03
C VAL A 374 -2.65 29.89 9.11
N ALA A 375 -1.93 29.82 8.00
CA ALA A 375 -0.51 30.15 7.89
C ALA A 375 -0.21 31.67 7.85
N LYS A 376 -1.24 32.53 7.83
CA LYS A 376 -1.13 33.99 7.71
C LYS A 376 -0.34 34.42 6.47
N ILE A 377 -0.63 33.77 5.34
CA ILE A 377 -0.07 34.08 4.02
C ILE A 377 -1.16 34.73 3.17
N LYS A 378 -0.84 35.87 2.57
CA LYS A 378 -1.69 36.50 1.55
C LYS A 378 -1.36 35.92 0.19
N TRP A 379 -2.38 35.77 -0.66
CA TRP A 379 -2.19 35.40 -2.07
C TRP A 379 -1.17 36.28 -2.79
N SER A 380 -1.06 37.56 -2.44
CA SER A 380 -0.06 38.48 -3.00
C SER A 380 1.40 38.06 -2.72
N GLU A 381 1.66 37.35 -1.62
CA GLU A 381 3.00 36.91 -1.20
C GLU A 381 3.49 35.66 -1.96
N LEU A 382 2.60 34.90 -2.62
CA LEU A 382 2.98 33.73 -3.41
C LEU A 382 3.56 34.14 -4.76
N GLU A 383 4.62 33.48 -5.23
CA GLU A 383 5.13 33.69 -6.60
C GLU A 383 4.09 33.25 -7.65
N GLU A 384 3.51 32.06 -7.45
CA GLU A 384 2.50 31.49 -8.34
C GLU A 384 1.09 31.93 -7.92
N LYS A 385 0.25 32.24 -8.89
CA LYS A 385 -1.14 32.70 -8.65
C LYS A 385 -2.19 31.70 -9.11
N LYS A 386 -1.80 30.69 -9.88
CA LYS A 386 -2.75 29.70 -10.42
C LYS A 386 -2.20 28.29 -10.25
N CYS A 387 -3.10 27.38 -9.88
CA CYS A 387 -2.81 25.95 -9.89
C CYS A 387 -2.80 25.41 -11.34
N LEU A 388 -2.30 24.19 -11.52
CA LEU A 388 -2.30 23.49 -12.80
C LEU A 388 -3.73 23.43 -13.37
N ASP A 389 -3.85 23.81 -14.64
CA ASP A 389 -5.10 23.67 -15.38
C ASP A 389 -5.39 22.19 -15.66
N LYS A 390 -6.56 21.72 -15.22
CA LYS A 390 -7.01 20.33 -15.38
C LYS A 390 -7.04 19.90 -16.86
N THR A 391 -7.30 20.81 -17.79
CA THR A 391 -7.34 20.51 -19.24
C THR A 391 -5.99 20.01 -19.77
N LYS A 392 -4.87 20.36 -19.11
CA LYS A 392 -3.52 19.90 -19.50
C LYS A 392 -3.23 18.44 -19.17
N ILE A 393 -4.05 17.83 -18.31
CA ILE A 393 -3.90 16.46 -17.82
C ILE A 393 -5.09 15.57 -18.20
N GLU A 394 -6.06 16.11 -18.93
CA GLU A 394 -7.16 15.33 -19.47
C GLU A 394 -6.67 14.38 -20.56
N ILE A 395 -7.25 13.18 -20.59
CA ILE A 395 -6.86 12.13 -21.52
C ILE A 395 -8.08 11.83 -22.42
N PRO A 396 -8.28 12.59 -23.51
CA PRO A 396 -9.45 12.44 -24.35
C PRO A 396 -9.47 11.08 -25.02
N ASN A 397 -10.67 10.49 -25.11
CA ASN A 397 -10.92 9.19 -25.75
C ASN A 397 -10.12 8.02 -25.13
N LEU A 398 -9.76 8.10 -23.84
CA LEU A 398 -8.94 7.08 -23.17
C LEU A 398 -9.53 5.66 -23.32
N GLU A 399 -10.83 5.49 -23.11
CA GLU A 399 -11.49 4.19 -23.23
C GLU A 399 -11.34 3.58 -24.65
N THR A 400 -11.52 4.40 -25.69
CA THR A 400 -11.32 3.98 -27.07
C THR A 400 -9.87 3.60 -27.35
N LYS A 401 -8.91 4.36 -26.81
CA LYS A 401 -7.47 4.04 -26.94
C LYS A 401 -7.12 2.74 -26.23
N ILE A 402 -7.62 2.52 -25.01
CA ILE A 402 -7.44 1.27 -24.25
C ILE A 402 -7.96 0.07 -25.06
N LYS A 403 -9.17 0.19 -25.65
CA LYS A 403 -9.78 -0.86 -26.48
C LYS A 403 -8.97 -1.23 -27.73
N LYS A 404 -8.07 -0.35 -28.21
CA LYS A 404 -7.17 -0.66 -29.33
C LYS A 404 -6.06 -1.62 -28.91
N TYR A 405 -5.53 -1.47 -27.70
CA TYR A 405 -4.52 -2.37 -27.12
C TYR A 405 -5.14 -3.67 -26.60
N PHE A 406 -6.30 -3.57 -25.97
CA PHE A 406 -6.98 -4.70 -25.32
C PHE A 406 -8.32 -4.97 -26.00
N LYS A 407 -8.28 -5.80 -27.04
CA LYS A 407 -9.49 -6.18 -27.79
C LYS A 407 -10.36 -7.12 -26.94
N PRO A 408 -11.69 -6.89 -26.87
CA PRO A 408 -12.60 -7.79 -26.17
C PRO A 408 -12.49 -9.23 -26.69
N LYS A 409 -12.27 -10.18 -25.78
CA LYS A 409 -12.23 -11.62 -26.11
C LYS A 409 -13.63 -12.21 -25.97
N LYS A 410 -14.14 -12.87 -27.01
CA LYS A 410 -15.43 -13.58 -26.96
C LYS A 410 -15.35 -14.76 -25.99
N LYS A 411 -16.32 -14.86 -25.08
CA LYS A 411 -16.46 -15.95 -24.11
C LYS A 411 -17.46 -17.00 -24.61
N GLU A 412 -17.32 -18.22 -24.12
CA GLU A 412 -18.24 -19.32 -24.36
C GLU A 412 -19.58 -19.07 -23.63
N LYS A 413 -20.67 -19.67 -24.12
CA LYS A 413 -22.03 -19.38 -23.64
C LYS A 413 -22.25 -19.82 -22.19
N ASP A 414 -21.59 -20.90 -21.80
CA ASP A 414 -21.60 -21.58 -20.51
C ASP A 414 -20.31 -21.32 -19.70
N ALA A 415 -19.59 -20.24 -20.04
CA ALA A 415 -18.39 -19.84 -19.33
C ALA A 415 -18.66 -19.65 -17.83
N LEU A 416 -17.72 -20.13 -17.01
CA LEU A 416 -17.70 -19.94 -15.57
C LEU A 416 -17.60 -18.44 -15.24
N ASN A 417 -18.57 -17.91 -14.50
CA ASN A 417 -18.59 -16.52 -14.05
C ASN A 417 -17.71 -16.36 -12.79
N LEU A 418 -16.60 -15.65 -12.95
CA LEU A 418 -15.69 -15.28 -11.85
C LEU A 418 -15.90 -13.80 -11.51
N MET A 419 -16.32 -13.53 -10.28
CA MET A 419 -16.37 -12.16 -9.75
C MET A 419 -15.16 -11.93 -8.86
N LEU A 420 -14.40 -10.86 -9.08
CA LEU A 420 -13.31 -10.42 -8.22
C LEU A 420 -13.70 -9.10 -7.55
N LEU A 421 -13.69 -9.07 -6.23
CA LEU A 421 -14.06 -7.94 -5.40
C LEU A 421 -12.84 -7.36 -4.70
N ASP A 422 -12.70 -6.04 -4.77
CA ASP A 422 -11.80 -5.28 -3.92
C ASP A 422 -12.59 -4.56 -2.84
N LEU A 423 -12.41 -4.97 -1.58
CA LEU A 423 -13.02 -4.35 -0.40
C LEU A 423 -12.02 -3.49 0.39
N SER A 424 -11.04 -2.90 -0.30
CA SER A 424 -10.02 -2.04 0.31
C SER A 424 -10.40 -0.56 0.27
N THR A 425 -11.70 -0.26 0.41
CA THR A 425 -12.26 1.10 0.48
C THR A 425 -13.61 1.01 1.19
N TYR A 426 -13.83 1.80 2.23
CA TYR A 426 -15.13 1.82 2.92
C TYR A 426 -16.22 2.44 2.05
N TYR A 427 -17.48 2.14 2.37
CA TYR A 427 -18.59 2.95 1.86
C TYR A 427 -18.47 4.38 2.38
N MET A 428 -18.67 5.36 1.50
CA MET A 428 -18.60 6.76 1.84
C MET A 428 -19.99 7.38 1.86
N LYS A 429 -20.20 8.28 2.81
CA LYS A 429 -21.35 9.19 2.83
C LYS A 429 -20.86 10.59 2.43
N GLU A 430 -21.78 11.46 2.09
CA GLU A 430 -21.48 12.86 1.79
C GLU A 430 -20.74 13.50 2.98
N GLY A 431 -19.56 14.10 2.75
CA GLY A 431 -18.72 14.73 3.78
C GLY A 431 -17.69 13.83 4.50
N ASP A 432 -17.38 12.66 3.97
CA ASP A 432 -16.38 11.74 4.53
C ASP A 432 -14.94 12.10 4.10
N ASN A 433 -14.20 12.81 4.96
CA ASN A 433 -12.86 13.37 4.69
C ASN A 433 -11.70 12.50 5.24
N ARG A 434 -11.79 11.17 5.21
CA ARG A 434 -10.70 10.31 5.69
C ARG A 434 -9.45 10.41 4.78
N GLU A 435 -8.27 10.57 5.40
CA GLU A 435 -6.97 10.72 4.74
C GLU A 435 -6.61 9.54 3.80
N TYR A 436 -7.03 8.33 4.16
CA TYR A 436 -6.71 7.09 3.42
C TYR A 436 -7.77 6.69 2.38
N ASN A 437 -8.39 7.67 1.72
CA ASN A 437 -9.29 7.48 0.59
C ASN A 437 -8.51 7.47 -0.74
N VAL A 438 -7.46 6.66 -0.83
CA VAL A 438 -6.74 6.45 -2.08
C VAL A 438 -7.58 5.56 -2.99
N LEU A 439 -7.89 6.06 -4.18
CA LEU A 439 -8.83 5.42 -5.10
C LEU A 439 -8.13 5.05 -6.40
N GLU A 440 -7.28 4.03 -6.32
CA GLU A 440 -6.59 3.45 -7.47
C GLU A 440 -7.35 2.28 -8.10
N PRO A 441 -7.15 2.04 -9.41
CA PRO A 441 -7.48 0.77 -10.04
C PRO A 441 -6.88 -0.42 -9.27
N PRO A 442 -7.63 -1.50 -9.01
CA PRO A 442 -7.16 -2.65 -8.23
C PRO A 442 -6.15 -3.49 -9.03
N LEU A 443 -4.91 -3.00 -9.16
CA LEU A 443 -3.89 -3.54 -10.06
C LEU A 443 -3.62 -5.02 -9.82
N GLY A 444 -3.65 -5.48 -8.57
CA GLY A 444 -3.51 -6.90 -8.23
C GLY A 444 -4.62 -7.78 -8.83
N LEU A 445 -5.88 -7.34 -8.75
CA LEU A 445 -7.01 -8.09 -9.36
C LEU A 445 -6.96 -8.01 -10.89
N MET A 446 -6.55 -6.87 -11.44
CA MET A 446 -6.33 -6.70 -12.88
C MET A 446 -5.23 -7.66 -13.37
N ALA A 447 -4.13 -7.79 -12.63
CA ALA A 447 -3.06 -8.74 -12.94
C ALA A 447 -3.55 -10.21 -12.91
N LEU A 448 -4.33 -10.60 -11.89
CA LEU A 448 -4.92 -11.95 -11.81
C LEU A 448 -5.80 -12.26 -13.02
N LEU A 449 -6.70 -11.33 -13.38
CA LEU A 449 -7.63 -11.56 -14.48
C LEU A 449 -6.94 -11.46 -15.86
N SER A 450 -5.90 -10.62 -15.98
CA SER A 450 -5.03 -10.60 -17.17
C SER A 450 -4.31 -11.94 -17.34
N PHE A 451 -3.76 -12.48 -16.24
CA PHE A 451 -3.14 -13.81 -16.21
C PHE A 451 -4.11 -14.91 -16.66
N ILE A 452 -5.33 -14.92 -16.13
CA ILE A 452 -6.40 -15.87 -16.51
C ILE A 452 -6.77 -15.71 -17.99
N ASN A 453 -6.87 -14.48 -18.49
CA ASN A 453 -7.26 -14.19 -19.87
C ASN A 453 -6.21 -14.58 -20.92
N GLU A 454 -4.98 -14.89 -20.51
CA GLU A 454 -3.92 -15.45 -21.36
C GLU A 454 -3.78 -16.98 -21.24
N GLN A 455 -4.59 -17.62 -20.39
CA GLN A 455 -4.57 -19.08 -20.29
C GLN A 455 -5.32 -19.75 -21.44
N LYS A 456 -4.98 -21.02 -21.71
CA LYS A 456 -5.66 -21.85 -22.73
C LYS A 456 -7.18 -21.96 -22.50
N PHE A 457 -7.64 -21.86 -21.26
CA PHE A 457 -9.06 -21.93 -20.88
C PHE A 457 -9.73 -20.54 -20.82
N ALA A 458 -9.09 -19.46 -21.26
CA ALA A 458 -9.60 -18.09 -21.11
C ALA A 458 -11.00 -17.86 -21.68
N LYS A 459 -11.41 -18.60 -22.72
CA LYS A 459 -12.77 -18.49 -23.30
C LYS A 459 -13.85 -19.08 -22.40
N GLN A 460 -13.50 -20.02 -21.52
CA GLN A 460 -14.37 -20.71 -20.57
C GLN A 460 -14.56 -19.93 -19.26
N VAL A 461 -13.88 -18.79 -19.06
CA VAL A 461 -14.01 -17.98 -17.84
C VAL A 461 -14.42 -16.56 -18.19
N ASN A 462 -15.56 -16.14 -17.67
CA ASN A 462 -16.07 -14.79 -17.75
C ASN A 462 -15.76 -14.06 -16.43
N GLY A 463 -14.64 -13.33 -16.40
CA GLY A 463 -14.21 -12.59 -15.22
C GLY A 463 -14.65 -11.13 -15.21
N LYS A 464 -15.09 -10.62 -14.05
CA LYS A 464 -15.33 -9.19 -13.82
C LYS A 464 -14.73 -8.74 -12.49
N ILE A 465 -14.27 -7.48 -12.45
CA ILE A 465 -13.73 -6.84 -11.27
C ILE A 465 -14.70 -5.76 -10.79
N PHE A 466 -14.92 -5.69 -9.48
CA PHE A 466 -15.67 -4.60 -8.85
C PHE A 466 -14.90 -4.12 -7.61
N LYS A 467 -14.90 -2.81 -7.37
CA LYS A 467 -14.28 -2.20 -6.19
C LYS A 467 -15.34 -1.47 -5.37
N SER A 468 -15.28 -1.63 -4.05
CA SER A 468 -16.13 -0.87 -3.15
C SER A 468 -15.90 0.64 -3.32
N TYR A 469 -16.95 1.43 -3.09
CA TYR A 469 -17.10 2.85 -3.39
C TYR A 469 -17.10 3.23 -4.89
N ILE A 470 -16.28 2.57 -5.73
CA ILE A 470 -16.19 2.88 -7.16
C ILE A 470 -17.33 2.25 -7.97
N ASP A 471 -17.65 0.98 -7.70
CA ASP A 471 -18.67 0.22 -8.43
C ASP A 471 -19.94 -0.03 -7.60
N PHE A 472 -19.83 0.03 -6.27
CA PHE A 472 -20.95 -0.08 -5.33
C PHE A 472 -20.61 0.63 -4.02
N ASN A 473 -21.57 1.29 -3.40
CA ASN A 473 -21.39 2.06 -2.18
C ASN A 473 -22.28 1.60 -1.01
N SER A 474 -22.88 0.41 -1.14
CA SER A 474 -23.63 -0.23 -0.06
C SER A 474 -23.64 -1.75 -0.21
N ASN A 475 -23.94 -2.44 0.89
CA ASN A 475 -24.10 -3.89 0.87
C ASN A 475 -25.28 -4.34 -0.01
N ASP A 476 -26.36 -3.56 -0.07
CA ASP A 476 -27.52 -3.87 -0.91
C ASP A 476 -27.19 -3.75 -2.41
N GLU A 477 -26.42 -2.73 -2.79
CA GLU A 477 -25.87 -2.62 -4.15
C GLU A 477 -24.94 -3.79 -4.49
N LEU A 478 -24.06 -4.17 -3.57
CA LEU A 478 -23.19 -5.33 -3.75
C LEU A 478 -24.00 -6.62 -3.99
N VAL A 479 -25.02 -6.87 -3.17
CA VAL A 479 -25.92 -8.02 -3.32
C VAL A 479 -26.64 -7.98 -4.67
N LYS A 480 -27.09 -6.80 -5.11
CA LYS A 480 -27.72 -6.62 -6.42
C LYS A 480 -26.75 -6.99 -7.55
N ILE A 481 -25.53 -6.46 -7.54
CA ILE A 481 -24.50 -6.76 -8.55
C ILE A 481 -24.18 -8.25 -8.60
N ILE A 482 -24.09 -8.93 -7.44
CA ILE A 482 -23.88 -10.38 -7.38
C ILE A 482 -25.06 -11.15 -7.98
N LYS A 483 -26.30 -10.78 -7.66
CA LYS A 483 -27.51 -11.43 -8.19
C LYS A 483 -27.65 -11.23 -9.70
N ASP A 484 -27.25 -10.06 -10.21
CA ASP A 484 -27.30 -9.75 -11.63
C ASP A 484 -26.21 -10.50 -12.40
N PHE A 485 -24.98 -10.55 -11.86
CA PHE A 485 -23.85 -11.23 -12.51
C PHE A 485 -23.89 -12.76 -12.38
N LYS A 486 -24.50 -13.29 -11.32
CA LYS A 486 -24.59 -14.73 -11.02
C LYS A 486 -23.23 -15.44 -11.06
N PRO A 487 -22.28 -15.07 -10.19
CA PRO A 487 -20.97 -15.69 -10.15
C PRO A 487 -21.04 -17.15 -9.71
N ASN A 488 -20.22 -17.99 -10.33
CA ASN A 488 -19.90 -19.34 -9.83
C ASN A 488 -18.89 -19.28 -8.69
N ILE A 489 -18.00 -18.28 -8.70
CA ILE A 489 -16.98 -18.06 -7.66
C ILE A 489 -16.85 -16.55 -7.40
N ILE A 490 -16.77 -16.17 -6.13
CA ILE A 490 -16.47 -14.80 -5.70
C ILE A 490 -15.07 -14.79 -5.08
N GLY A 491 -14.12 -14.15 -5.75
CA GLY A 491 -12.81 -13.79 -5.21
C GLY A 491 -12.89 -12.46 -4.45
N ILE A 492 -12.34 -12.35 -3.24
CA ILE A 492 -12.36 -11.10 -2.46
C ILE A 492 -10.96 -10.78 -1.94
N ARG A 493 -10.48 -9.55 -2.19
CA ARG A 493 -9.24 -9.03 -1.58
C ARG A 493 -9.52 -7.86 -0.64
N ALA A 494 -8.66 -7.71 0.38
CA ALA A 494 -8.67 -6.57 1.29
C ALA A 494 -7.25 -6.26 1.82
N MET A 495 -6.98 -4.99 2.11
CA MET A 495 -5.86 -4.59 2.98
C MET A 495 -6.23 -4.82 4.44
N THR A 496 -5.23 -5.00 5.31
CA THR A 496 -5.42 -5.27 6.76
C THR A 496 -6.25 -4.19 7.47
N PHE A 497 -6.13 -2.95 7.02
CA PHE A 497 -6.90 -1.80 7.52
C PHE A 497 -8.41 -1.91 7.30
N TYR A 498 -8.87 -2.71 6.32
CA TYR A 498 -10.30 -2.87 6.01
C TYR A 498 -10.86 -4.21 6.52
N ARG A 499 -10.21 -4.88 7.49
CA ARG A 499 -10.60 -6.24 7.91
C ARG A 499 -12.04 -6.33 8.42
N ASN A 500 -12.49 -5.36 9.20
CA ASN A 500 -13.83 -5.39 9.78
C ASN A 500 -14.88 -5.22 8.68
N PHE A 501 -14.67 -4.23 7.79
CA PHE A 501 -15.52 -4.02 6.61
C PHE A 501 -15.58 -5.25 5.70
N PHE A 502 -14.45 -5.92 5.49
CA PHE A 502 -14.36 -7.15 4.72
C PHE A 502 -15.23 -8.28 5.31
N HIS A 503 -15.16 -8.52 6.62
CA HIS A 503 -15.98 -9.54 7.29
C HIS A 503 -17.46 -9.16 7.34
N ASP A 504 -17.78 -7.89 7.61
CA ASP A 504 -19.15 -7.39 7.63
C ASP A 504 -19.85 -7.55 6.27
N ALA A 505 -19.14 -7.23 5.18
CA ALA A 505 -19.65 -7.42 3.82
C ALA A 505 -19.93 -8.90 3.55
N ILE A 506 -18.99 -9.80 3.85
CA ILE A 506 -19.15 -11.26 3.65
C ILE A 506 -20.32 -11.81 4.48
N ALA A 507 -20.44 -11.42 5.74
CA ALA A 507 -21.54 -11.83 6.60
C ALA A 507 -22.90 -11.36 6.04
N HIS A 508 -22.95 -10.13 5.52
CA HIS A 508 -24.14 -9.62 4.85
C HIS A 508 -24.49 -10.43 3.59
N LEU A 509 -23.50 -10.81 2.76
CA LEU A 509 -23.76 -11.65 1.58
C LEU A 509 -24.44 -12.97 1.96
N ARG A 510 -23.96 -13.65 3.01
CA ARG A 510 -24.57 -14.89 3.49
C ARG A 510 -25.97 -14.66 4.04
N LYS A 511 -26.18 -13.61 4.84
CA LYS A 511 -27.52 -13.23 5.36
C LYS A 511 -28.52 -12.96 4.23
N SER A 512 -28.06 -12.40 3.12
CA SER A 512 -28.86 -12.12 1.92
C SER A 512 -29.07 -13.34 0.99
N GLY A 513 -28.67 -14.54 1.44
CA GLY A 513 -28.91 -15.81 0.76
C GLY A 513 -27.87 -16.20 -0.29
N ILE A 514 -26.74 -15.48 -0.39
CA ILE A 514 -25.68 -15.82 -1.35
C ILE A 514 -24.94 -17.07 -0.87
N LYS A 515 -25.07 -18.17 -1.62
CA LYS A 515 -24.40 -19.45 -1.37
C LYS A 515 -23.15 -19.67 -2.24
N THR A 516 -22.86 -18.75 -3.17
CA THR A 516 -21.69 -18.83 -4.04
C THR A 516 -20.41 -18.98 -3.21
N PRO A 517 -19.49 -19.89 -3.59
CA PRO A 517 -18.21 -20.05 -2.91
C PRO A 517 -17.36 -18.77 -2.91
N ILE A 518 -16.78 -18.46 -1.77
CA ILE A 518 -15.98 -17.26 -1.50
C ILE A 518 -14.52 -17.67 -1.29
N VAL A 519 -13.68 -17.24 -2.24
CA VAL A 519 -12.22 -17.36 -2.19
C VAL A 519 -11.65 -16.00 -1.79
N VAL A 520 -10.82 -15.95 -0.76
CA VAL A 520 -10.26 -14.69 -0.26
C VAL A 520 -8.75 -14.64 -0.49
N GLY A 521 -8.19 -13.45 -0.70
CA GLY A 521 -6.77 -13.28 -0.96
C GLY A 521 -6.28 -11.85 -0.71
N GLY A 522 -5.04 -11.57 -1.09
CA GLY A 522 -4.40 -10.27 -0.87
C GLY A 522 -3.73 -10.15 0.51
N PRO A 523 -3.30 -8.94 0.91
CA PRO A 523 -2.46 -8.75 2.08
C PRO A 523 -3.09 -9.22 3.39
N TYR A 524 -4.36 -8.92 3.65
CA TYR A 524 -5.01 -9.34 4.89
C TYR A 524 -5.16 -10.86 5.03
N PRO A 525 -5.80 -11.59 4.07
CA PRO A 525 -5.82 -13.04 4.09
C PRO A 525 -4.45 -13.69 4.14
N THR A 526 -3.45 -13.17 3.43
CA THR A 526 -2.09 -13.72 3.47
C THR A 526 -1.45 -13.54 4.85
N ALA A 527 -1.59 -12.35 5.45
CA ALA A 527 -0.95 -12.03 6.72
C ALA A 527 -1.60 -12.73 7.93
N SER A 528 -2.90 -13.01 7.85
CA SER A 528 -3.75 -13.46 8.98
C SER A 528 -4.75 -14.56 8.63
N TYR A 529 -4.41 -15.49 7.73
CA TYR A 529 -5.32 -16.53 7.22
C TYR A 529 -6.05 -17.34 8.31
N THR A 530 -5.40 -17.57 9.46
CA THR A 530 -6.00 -18.33 10.56
C THR A 530 -7.15 -17.60 11.22
N GLU A 531 -7.05 -16.28 11.36
CA GLU A 531 -8.12 -15.44 11.89
C GLU A 531 -9.22 -15.27 10.84
N VAL A 532 -8.84 -15.07 9.58
CA VAL A 532 -9.78 -14.95 8.45
C VAL A 532 -10.66 -16.18 8.34
N LEU A 533 -10.08 -17.38 8.43
CA LEU A 533 -10.82 -18.65 8.33
C LEU A 533 -11.59 -19.04 9.61
N LYS A 534 -11.55 -18.23 10.69
CA LYS A 534 -12.52 -18.38 11.79
C LYS A 534 -13.92 -18.00 11.32
N ASP A 535 -14.01 -17.07 10.38
CA ASP A 535 -15.24 -16.74 9.68
C ASP A 535 -15.71 -17.94 8.86
N LYS A 536 -16.83 -18.54 9.30
CA LYS A 536 -17.44 -19.72 8.67
C LYS A 536 -18.09 -19.39 7.31
N ASN A 537 -18.18 -18.11 6.96
CA ASN A 537 -18.75 -17.67 5.70
C ASN A 537 -17.75 -17.75 4.53
N ILE A 538 -16.47 -18.00 4.82
CA ILE A 538 -15.36 -18.06 3.85
C ILE A 538 -14.99 -19.52 3.56
N ASP A 539 -14.83 -19.85 2.28
CA ASP A 539 -14.55 -21.23 1.85
C ASP A 539 -13.04 -21.51 1.77
N VAL A 540 -12.26 -20.61 1.16
CA VAL A 540 -10.81 -20.79 0.93
C VAL A 540 -10.08 -19.46 1.02
N ALA A 541 -8.89 -19.47 1.63
CA ALA A 541 -7.92 -18.37 1.57
C ALA A 541 -6.75 -18.74 0.64
N VAL A 542 -6.51 -17.94 -0.39
CA VAL A 542 -5.30 -17.97 -1.24
C VAL A 542 -4.23 -17.13 -0.57
N LEU A 543 -3.04 -17.71 -0.41
CA LEU A 543 -1.93 -17.13 0.32
C LEU A 543 -0.81 -16.73 -0.64
N SER A 544 -0.18 -15.58 -0.38
CA SER A 544 0.88 -15.00 -1.23
C SER A 544 0.36 -14.63 -2.63
N GLU A 545 0.94 -15.19 -3.69
CA GLU A 545 0.57 -14.86 -5.09
C GLU A 545 -0.59 -15.73 -5.59
N GLY A 546 -1.50 -15.10 -6.33
CA GLY A 546 -2.78 -15.71 -6.71
C GLY A 546 -2.84 -16.23 -8.14
N GLU A 547 -1.92 -15.83 -9.03
CA GLU A 547 -1.99 -16.06 -10.47
C GLU A 547 -2.15 -17.54 -10.79
N MET A 548 -1.21 -18.36 -10.33
CA MET A 548 -1.22 -19.81 -10.53
C MET A 548 -2.31 -20.49 -9.71
N THR A 549 -2.43 -20.14 -8.44
CA THR A 549 -3.33 -20.79 -7.49
C THR A 549 -4.80 -20.61 -7.89
N LEU A 550 -5.22 -19.40 -8.25
CA LEU A 550 -6.57 -19.14 -8.75
C LEU A 550 -6.81 -19.81 -10.10
N SER A 551 -5.84 -19.80 -11.00
CA SER A 551 -5.92 -20.54 -12.27
C SER A 551 -6.15 -22.04 -12.05
N GLU A 552 -5.50 -22.66 -11.06
CA GLU A 552 -5.71 -24.07 -10.72
C GLU A 552 -7.09 -24.34 -10.13
N ILE A 553 -7.59 -23.48 -9.23
CA ILE A 553 -8.97 -23.55 -8.71
C ILE A 553 -9.96 -23.50 -9.87
N LEU A 554 -9.80 -22.56 -10.80
CA LEU A 554 -10.68 -22.41 -11.98
C LEU A 554 -10.62 -23.64 -12.89
N LYS A 555 -9.43 -24.18 -13.17
CA LYS A 555 -9.28 -25.40 -13.98
C LYS A 555 -10.00 -26.58 -13.36
N MET A 556 -9.92 -26.75 -12.04
CA MET A 556 -10.64 -27.81 -11.34
C MET A 556 -12.15 -27.58 -11.40
N SER A 557 -12.61 -26.33 -11.23
CA SER A 557 -14.02 -26.02 -11.37
C SER A 557 -14.58 -26.28 -12.76
N LEU A 558 -13.83 -25.95 -13.81
CA LEU A 558 -14.22 -26.23 -15.20
C LEU A 558 -14.35 -27.75 -15.43
N LYS A 559 -13.46 -28.57 -14.85
CA LYS A 559 -13.57 -30.04 -14.90
C LYS A 559 -14.79 -30.56 -14.14
N ASN A 560 -15.23 -29.83 -13.12
CA ASN A 560 -16.37 -30.18 -12.27
C ASN A 560 -17.68 -29.53 -12.75
N ASN A 561 -17.83 -29.29 -14.06
CA ASN A 561 -19.02 -28.66 -14.65
C ASN A 561 -19.37 -27.32 -13.98
N ASN A 562 -18.36 -26.45 -13.83
CA ASN A 562 -18.43 -25.14 -13.17
C ASN A 562 -18.79 -25.17 -11.67
N GLN A 563 -18.67 -26.33 -11.01
CA GLN A 563 -18.80 -26.45 -9.56
C GLN A 563 -17.47 -26.15 -8.85
N PHE A 564 -17.53 -25.64 -7.63
CA PHE A 564 -16.34 -25.35 -6.86
C PHE A 564 -15.64 -26.64 -6.41
N PRO A 565 -14.29 -26.68 -6.31
CA PRO A 565 -13.59 -27.91 -5.99
C PRO A 565 -13.92 -28.38 -4.57
N THR A 566 -14.00 -29.70 -4.40
CA THR A 566 -14.18 -30.35 -3.10
C THR A 566 -12.97 -30.12 -2.20
N LYS A 567 -13.11 -30.36 -0.89
CA LYS A 567 -11.98 -30.24 0.06
C LYS A 567 -10.81 -31.17 -0.29
N GLU A 568 -11.09 -32.37 -0.82
CA GLU A 568 -10.04 -33.30 -1.25
C GLU A 568 -9.28 -32.74 -2.46
N GLU A 569 -9.98 -32.14 -3.42
CA GLU A 569 -9.39 -31.49 -4.57
C GLU A 569 -8.58 -30.25 -4.18
N LEU A 570 -9.12 -29.39 -3.32
CA LEU A 570 -8.43 -28.22 -2.77
C LEU A 570 -7.14 -28.61 -2.07
N SER A 571 -7.12 -29.74 -1.34
CA SER A 571 -5.92 -30.21 -0.64
C SER A 571 -4.71 -30.47 -1.56
N LYS A 572 -4.95 -30.62 -2.87
CA LYS A 572 -3.94 -30.86 -3.91
C LYS A 572 -3.39 -29.56 -4.53
N ILE A 573 -3.99 -28.40 -4.24
CA ILE A 573 -3.57 -27.09 -4.77
C ILE A 573 -2.62 -26.42 -3.77
N PRO A 574 -1.35 -26.15 -4.10
CA PRO A 574 -0.46 -25.43 -3.19
C PRO A 574 -0.80 -23.94 -3.10
N GLY A 575 -0.50 -23.33 -1.95
CA GLY A 575 -0.69 -21.91 -1.70
C GLY A 575 -2.07 -21.52 -1.17
N ILE A 576 -2.83 -22.46 -0.58
CA ILE A 576 -4.13 -22.18 0.02
C ILE A 576 -4.25 -22.68 1.46
N ALA A 577 -5.19 -22.11 2.20
CA ALA A 577 -5.70 -22.62 3.47
C ALA A 577 -7.24 -22.64 3.45
N PHE A 578 -7.84 -23.63 4.12
CA PHE A 578 -9.31 -23.76 4.24
C PHE A 578 -9.69 -24.53 5.51
N ARG A 579 -10.97 -24.49 5.88
CA ARG A 579 -11.48 -25.21 7.06
C ARG A 579 -11.71 -26.69 6.72
N LYS A 580 -11.26 -27.59 7.60
CA LYS A 580 -11.44 -29.05 7.49
C LYS A 580 -12.89 -29.46 7.39
#